data_AF-A0A5C8GGK7-F1
#
_entry.id   AF-A0A5C8GGK7-F1
#
_cell.length_a   1.000
_cell.length_b   1.000
_cell.length_c   1.000
_cell.angle_alpha   90.00
_cell.angle_beta   90.00
_cell.angle_gamma   90.00
#
_symmetry.space_group_name_H-M   'P 1'
#
loop_
_entity.id
_entity.type
_entity.pdbx_description
1 polymer ?
#
loop_
_entity_poly.entity_id
_entity_poly.type
_entity_poly.pdbx_seq_one_letter_code
_entity_poly.pdbx_strand_id
1 'polypeptide(L)'
;MEIVITLGSNIRQTENILKAKEILRERFPDIRFTDEEWTEPVGVESDKYLNCIGRFSTTLKAKELRCFFKKVESDMGDTHENHQRGCVHIDIDLIQYGNTKLKDIIWRTIIGILLCLSCLQPTAAQATKSDAVELDKALEYFTSGKYHEALLIFRKLDEKYKLNDRFRAYIALCYYHDWDYPNAAKTFDATLPRLQTLAPRERSVYAFAAAESHFLMQQYQQATQYYENALSLCAENEKGEIYYRLGCCAMFQEEWQRAADYFGRAQNHFRCFQQSDNVKARMAQAQRMEQGCRKMIGKAEQPQQNTPRQQSANNGNQSE
;
A
#
# COMPACT_ATOMS: atom_id res chain seq x y z
N MET A 1 15.99 -24.58 4.32
CA MET A 1 16.11 -23.33 5.10
C MET A 1 15.04 -23.39 6.17
N GLU A 2 15.40 -23.14 7.42
CA GLU A 2 14.47 -23.16 8.55
C GLU A 2 13.48 -21.99 8.48
N ILE A 3 12.19 -22.29 8.61
CA ILE A 3 11.09 -21.34 8.51
C ILE A 3 10.30 -21.36 9.81
N VAL A 4 9.89 -20.18 10.27
CA VAL A 4 8.93 -20.02 11.37
C VAL A 4 7.77 -19.17 10.89
N ILE A 5 6.55 -19.66 11.09
CA ILE A 5 5.29 -18.96 10.79
C ILE A 5 4.40 -18.87 12.02
N THR A 6 3.49 -17.91 12.03
CA THR A 6 2.37 -17.83 12.97
C THR A 6 1.07 -18.01 12.24
N LEU A 7 0.12 -18.70 12.86
CA LEU A 7 -1.27 -18.80 12.43
C LEU A 7 -2.13 -18.12 13.49
N GLY A 8 -3.15 -17.38 13.05
CA GLY A 8 -4.14 -16.77 13.93
C GLY A 8 -5.54 -16.77 13.31
N SER A 9 -6.57 -17.02 14.10
CA SER A 9 -7.97 -16.97 13.65
C SER A 9 -8.87 -16.49 14.77
N ASN A 10 -9.86 -15.63 14.50
CA ASN A 10 -10.88 -15.21 15.46
C ASN A 10 -12.32 -15.57 15.06
N ILE A 11 -12.49 -16.27 13.94
CA ILE A 11 -13.78 -16.82 13.48
C ILE A 11 -13.63 -18.34 13.41
N ARG A 12 -14.56 -19.11 14.01
CA ARG A 12 -14.53 -20.58 13.98
C ARG A 12 -13.13 -21.13 14.26
N GLN A 13 -12.51 -20.59 15.31
CA GLN A 13 -11.07 -20.56 15.51
C GLN A 13 -10.42 -21.95 15.45
N THR A 14 -10.98 -22.92 16.19
CA THR A 14 -10.46 -24.30 16.21
C THR A 14 -10.59 -24.97 14.84
N GLU A 15 -11.74 -24.81 14.16
CA GLU A 15 -11.99 -25.40 12.84
C GLU A 15 -11.02 -24.82 11.79
N ASN A 16 -10.88 -23.50 11.77
CA ASN A 16 -10.01 -22.82 10.83
C ASN A 16 -8.53 -23.10 11.09
N ILE A 17 -8.07 -23.09 12.36
CA ILE A 17 -6.70 -23.46 12.69
C ILE A 17 -6.42 -24.91 12.30
N LEU A 18 -7.34 -25.85 12.57
CA LEU A 18 -7.17 -27.25 12.18
C LEU A 18 -7.04 -27.39 10.66
N LYS A 19 -7.95 -26.78 9.89
CA LYS A 19 -7.95 -26.82 8.43
C LYS A 19 -6.68 -26.19 7.84
N ALA A 20 -6.23 -25.06 8.39
CA ALA A 20 -4.98 -24.44 7.97
C ALA A 20 -3.77 -25.34 8.24
N LYS A 21 -3.72 -25.99 9.40
CA LYS A 21 -2.67 -26.98 9.74
C LYS A 21 -2.66 -28.14 8.75
N GLU A 22 -3.82 -28.63 8.31
CA GLU A 22 -3.92 -29.69 7.30
C GLU A 22 -3.35 -29.26 5.95
N ILE A 23 -3.81 -28.12 5.40
CA ILE A 23 -3.32 -27.56 4.12
C ILE A 23 -1.80 -27.33 4.16
N LEU A 24 -1.29 -26.82 5.28
CA LEU A 24 0.15 -26.57 5.45
C LEU A 24 0.96 -27.87 5.53
N ARG A 25 0.44 -28.91 6.19
CA ARG A 25 1.10 -30.24 6.26
C ARG A 25 1.16 -30.93 4.92
N GLU A 26 0.13 -30.79 4.08
CA GLU A 26 0.16 -31.32 2.72
C GLU A 26 1.31 -30.72 1.89
N ARG A 27 1.56 -29.41 2.07
CA ARG A 27 2.62 -28.70 1.37
C ARG A 27 4.00 -28.87 1.99
N PHE A 28 4.07 -28.94 3.33
CA PHE A 28 5.29 -29.02 4.12
C PHE A 28 5.17 -30.18 5.12
N PRO A 29 5.46 -31.43 4.70
CA PRO A 29 5.22 -32.61 5.54
C PRO A 29 6.01 -32.64 6.85
N ASP A 30 7.11 -31.89 6.93
CA ASP A 30 7.95 -31.76 8.12
C ASP A 30 7.50 -30.66 9.10
N ILE A 31 6.40 -29.95 8.79
CA ILE A 31 5.90 -28.87 9.64
C ILE A 31 5.43 -29.38 11.00
N ARG A 32 5.94 -28.75 12.05
CA ARG A 32 5.54 -28.97 13.44
C ARG A 32 4.88 -27.71 13.98
N PHE A 33 3.79 -27.90 14.70
CA PHE A 33 3.06 -26.82 15.34
C PHE A 33 3.24 -26.87 16.85
N THR A 34 3.22 -25.70 17.49
CA THR A 34 2.99 -25.59 18.94
C THR A 34 1.52 -25.89 19.27
N ASP A 35 1.25 -26.05 20.56
CA ASP A 35 -0.11 -26.01 21.09
C ASP A 35 -0.78 -24.66 20.74
N GLU A 36 -2.10 -24.69 20.66
CA GLU A 36 -2.89 -23.49 20.39
C GLU A 36 -3.07 -22.62 21.63
N GLU A 37 -2.91 -21.31 21.45
CA GLU A 37 -2.97 -20.32 22.52
C GLU A 37 -4.04 -19.27 22.22
N TRP A 38 -4.87 -18.97 23.23
CA TRP A 38 -5.91 -17.94 23.14
C TRP A 38 -5.32 -16.57 23.46
N THR A 39 -5.57 -15.59 22.61
CA THR A 39 -5.16 -14.20 22.83
C THR A 39 -6.32 -13.24 22.66
N GLU A 40 -6.36 -12.19 23.47
CA GLU A 40 -7.31 -11.09 23.26
C GLU A 40 -6.99 -10.35 21.95
N PRO A 41 -8.02 -9.85 21.24
CA PRO A 41 -7.80 -8.98 20.08
C PRO A 41 -7.10 -7.70 20.52
N VAL A 42 -6.30 -7.11 19.63
CA VAL A 42 -5.64 -5.84 19.93
C VAL A 42 -5.99 -4.78 18.90
N GLY A 43 -6.59 -3.68 19.38
CA GLY A 43 -6.95 -2.53 18.55
C GLY A 43 -8.26 -2.68 17.78
N VAL A 44 -8.96 -3.81 17.92
CA VAL A 44 -10.27 -4.10 17.33
C VAL A 44 -11.19 -4.73 18.38
N GLU A 45 -12.48 -4.44 18.30
CA GLU A 45 -13.50 -5.18 19.03
C GLU A 45 -13.87 -6.44 18.23
N SER A 46 -13.37 -7.59 18.66
CA SER A 46 -13.68 -8.90 18.05
C SER A 46 -13.66 -10.00 19.10
N ASP A 47 -13.99 -11.23 18.67
CA ASP A 47 -13.70 -12.42 19.47
C ASP A 47 -12.20 -12.64 19.65
N LYS A 48 -11.84 -13.47 20.62
CA LYS A 48 -10.46 -13.89 20.88
C LYS A 48 -9.88 -14.61 19.67
N TYR A 49 -8.57 -14.46 19.51
CA TYR A 49 -7.81 -15.21 18.52
C TYR A 49 -7.32 -16.52 19.13
N LEU A 50 -7.35 -17.59 18.33
CA LEU A 50 -6.59 -18.80 18.57
C LEU A 50 -5.34 -18.76 17.69
N ASN A 51 -4.16 -18.86 18.30
CA ASN A 51 -2.90 -18.75 17.59
C ASN A 51 -2.05 -20.00 17.78
N CYS A 52 -1.18 -20.30 16.81
CA CYS A 52 -0.11 -21.27 17.00
C CYS A 52 1.09 -20.94 16.11
N ILE A 53 2.24 -21.54 16.39
CA ILE A 53 3.47 -21.35 15.63
C ILE A 53 3.77 -22.61 14.83
N GLY A 54 4.03 -22.46 13.53
CA GLY A 54 4.51 -23.52 12.65
C GLY A 54 6.01 -23.41 12.40
N ARG A 55 6.73 -24.54 12.41
CA ARG A 55 8.16 -24.62 12.09
C ARG A 55 8.41 -25.73 11.08
N PHE A 56 9.14 -25.43 10.01
CA PHE A 56 9.43 -26.39 8.94
C PHE A 56 10.67 -25.96 8.15
N SER A 57 11.16 -26.84 7.30
CA SER A 57 12.28 -26.57 6.41
C SER A 57 11.83 -26.56 4.94
N THR A 58 12.32 -25.62 4.15
CA THR A 58 11.97 -25.54 2.73
C THR A 58 13.11 -25.02 1.84
N THR A 59 13.00 -25.28 0.54
CA THR A 59 13.85 -24.75 -0.53
C THR A 59 13.19 -23.58 -1.27
N LEU A 60 11.90 -23.31 -1.03
CA LEU A 60 11.16 -22.22 -1.64
C LEU A 60 11.68 -20.86 -1.16
N LYS A 61 11.65 -19.87 -2.06
CA LYS A 61 12.04 -18.49 -1.73
C LYS A 61 10.97 -17.83 -0.86
N ALA A 62 11.37 -16.86 -0.03
CA ALA A 62 10.47 -16.14 0.87
C ALA A 62 9.26 -15.49 0.15
N LYS A 63 9.45 -15.02 -1.08
CA LYS A 63 8.36 -14.46 -1.91
C LYS A 63 7.33 -15.51 -2.30
N GLU A 64 7.78 -16.73 -2.62
CA GLU A 64 6.91 -17.85 -3.00
C GLU A 64 6.12 -18.34 -1.79
N LEU A 65 6.75 -18.42 -0.62
CA LEU A 65 6.08 -18.74 0.65
C LEU A 65 4.98 -17.73 0.98
N ARG A 66 5.27 -16.43 0.90
CA ARG A 66 4.26 -15.38 1.14
C ARG A 66 3.10 -15.46 0.16
N CYS A 67 3.38 -15.72 -1.12
CA CYS A 67 2.34 -15.90 -2.13
C CYS A 67 1.47 -17.12 -1.83
N PHE A 68 2.08 -18.23 -1.40
CA PHE A 68 1.36 -19.43 -0.97
C PHE A 68 0.48 -19.16 0.26
N PHE A 69 0.99 -18.52 1.30
CA PHE A 69 0.22 -18.18 2.49
C PHE A 69 -0.99 -17.30 2.17
N LYS A 70 -0.80 -16.24 1.38
CA LYS A 70 -1.92 -15.41 0.90
C LYS A 70 -2.95 -16.19 0.09
N LYS A 71 -2.53 -17.22 -0.65
CA LYS A 71 -3.46 -18.11 -1.35
C LYS A 71 -4.29 -18.95 -0.37
N VAL A 72 -3.67 -19.50 0.67
CA VAL A 72 -4.35 -20.29 1.72
C VAL A 72 -5.38 -19.43 2.46
N GLU A 73 -4.99 -18.21 2.87
CA GLU A 73 -5.91 -17.26 3.51
C GLU A 73 -7.14 -17.00 2.64
N SER A 74 -6.91 -16.67 1.36
CA SER A 74 -7.99 -16.41 0.40
C SER A 74 -8.88 -17.64 0.17
N ASP A 75 -8.32 -18.85 0.07
CA ASP A 75 -9.07 -20.09 -0.15
C ASP A 75 -9.89 -20.50 1.08
N MET A 76 -9.49 -20.04 2.26
CA MET A 76 -10.23 -20.21 3.51
C MET A 76 -11.30 -19.14 3.74
N GLY A 77 -11.52 -18.26 2.76
CA GLY A 77 -12.55 -17.22 2.80
C GLY A 77 -12.11 -15.93 3.48
N ASP A 78 -10.82 -15.77 3.75
CA ASP A 78 -10.29 -14.54 4.29
C ASP A 78 -10.16 -13.49 3.18
N THR A 79 -10.70 -12.30 3.42
CA THR A 79 -10.71 -11.19 2.46
C THR A 79 -10.36 -9.88 3.17
N HIS A 80 -9.89 -8.90 2.41
CA HIS A 80 -9.60 -7.57 2.96
C HIS A 80 -10.85 -6.93 3.61
N GLU A 81 -12.03 -7.15 3.04
CA GLU A 81 -13.31 -6.68 3.58
C GLU A 81 -13.67 -7.35 4.92
N ASN A 82 -13.29 -8.62 5.12
CA ASN A 82 -13.48 -9.31 6.38
C ASN A 82 -12.59 -8.70 7.48
N HIS A 83 -11.34 -8.36 7.16
CA HIS A 83 -10.42 -7.72 8.10
C HIS A 83 -10.89 -6.34 8.53
N GLN A 84 -11.47 -5.55 7.61
CA GLN A 84 -12.09 -4.25 7.92
C GLN A 84 -13.26 -4.38 8.92
N ARG A 85 -13.89 -5.55 9.00
CA ARG A 85 -14.97 -5.85 9.95
C ARG A 85 -14.48 -6.56 11.22
N GLY A 86 -13.17 -6.71 11.38
CA GLY A 86 -12.57 -7.44 12.49
C GLY A 86 -12.76 -8.96 12.41
N CYS A 87 -13.11 -9.51 11.24
CA CYS A 87 -13.27 -10.94 11.01
C CYS A 87 -12.02 -11.51 10.31
N VAL A 88 -11.28 -12.36 10.99
CA VAL A 88 -10.08 -13.02 10.50
C VAL A 88 -10.30 -14.53 10.48
N HIS A 89 -10.47 -15.08 9.28
CA HIS A 89 -10.69 -16.52 9.11
C HIS A 89 -9.41 -17.29 9.36
N ILE A 90 -8.29 -16.83 8.78
CA ILE A 90 -6.95 -17.30 9.09
C ILE A 90 -5.96 -16.22 8.63
N ASP A 91 -4.98 -15.91 9.46
CA ASP A 91 -3.83 -15.07 9.11
C ASP A 91 -2.57 -15.93 9.24
N ILE A 92 -1.74 -15.99 8.19
CA ILE A 92 -0.53 -16.81 8.15
C ILE A 92 0.68 -15.92 7.89
N ASP A 93 1.42 -15.67 8.95
CA ASP A 93 2.47 -14.68 8.98
C ASP A 93 3.86 -15.34 8.96
N LEU A 94 4.70 -14.98 7.98
CA LEU A 94 6.09 -15.43 7.92
C LEU A 94 6.97 -14.64 8.89
N ILE A 95 7.43 -15.30 9.96
CA ILE A 95 8.21 -14.67 11.05
C ILE A 95 9.71 -14.79 10.82
N GLN A 96 10.18 -15.96 10.36
CA GLN A 96 11.60 -16.23 10.16
C GLN A 96 11.83 -16.97 8.85
N TYR A 97 12.89 -16.59 8.13
CA TYR A 97 13.35 -17.25 6.92
C TYR A 97 14.86 -17.49 6.97
N GLY A 98 15.26 -18.75 7.15
CA GLY A 98 16.65 -19.12 7.42
C GLY A 98 17.14 -18.48 8.72
N ASN A 99 18.26 -17.77 8.64
CA ASN A 99 18.85 -17.05 9.78
C ASN A 99 18.30 -15.62 9.93
N THR A 100 17.41 -15.20 9.04
CA THR A 100 16.84 -13.85 9.04
C THR A 100 15.48 -13.86 9.74
N LYS A 101 15.38 -13.14 10.85
CA LYS A 101 14.08 -12.78 11.44
C LYS A 101 13.48 -11.65 10.60
N LEU A 102 12.28 -11.89 10.07
CA LEU A 102 11.59 -10.93 9.19
C LEU A 102 10.65 -10.03 9.97
N LYS A 103 10.25 -10.43 11.18
CA LYS A 103 9.46 -9.63 12.12
C LYS A 103 10.11 -9.69 13.50
N ASP A 104 11.08 -8.80 13.75
CA ASP A 104 11.90 -8.82 14.98
C ASP A 104 11.11 -8.49 16.26
N ILE A 105 9.92 -7.88 16.15
CA ILE A 105 9.22 -7.31 17.31
C ILE A 105 8.06 -8.20 17.81
N ILE A 106 7.36 -8.93 16.92
CA ILE A 106 6.34 -9.94 17.30
C ILE A 106 6.95 -11.05 18.18
N TRP A 107 8.23 -11.38 17.95
CA TRP A 107 8.96 -12.40 18.70
C TRP A 107 9.18 -12.05 20.18
N ARG A 108 9.21 -10.75 20.53
CA ARG A 108 9.34 -10.29 21.94
C ARG A 108 7.98 -10.12 22.63
N THR A 109 6.96 -9.71 21.89
CA THR A 109 5.63 -9.44 22.45
C THR A 109 4.84 -10.72 22.70
N ILE A 110 4.89 -11.72 21.80
CA ILE A 110 4.17 -12.99 22.00
C ILE A 110 4.84 -13.84 23.09
N ILE A 111 6.18 -13.95 23.12
CA ILE A 111 6.90 -14.67 24.20
C ILE A 111 6.81 -13.92 25.54
N GLY A 112 6.84 -12.58 25.51
CA GLY A 112 6.70 -11.74 26.71
C GLY A 112 5.32 -11.81 27.36
N ILE A 113 4.26 -11.97 26.56
CA ILE A 113 2.90 -12.20 27.05
C ILE A 113 2.72 -13.64 27.56
N LEU A 114 3.38 -14.63 26.93
CA LEU A 114 3.40 -16.04 27.37
C LEU A 114 4.12 -16.29 28.70
N LEU A 115 5.02 -15.41 29.14
CA LEU A 115 5.80 -15.58 30.39
C LEU A 115 5.31 -14.74 31.58
N CYS A 116 4.39 -13.78 31.38
CA CYS A 116 4.02 -12.78 32.39
C CYS A 116 2.58 -12.88 32.90
N LEU A 117 2.02 -14.09 33.01
CA LEU A 117 0.74 -14.35 33.70
C LEU A 117 0.96 -14.85 35.14
N SER A 118 1.81 -14.17 35.91
CA SER A 118 1.91 -14.39 37.36
C SER A 118 2.07 -13.13 38.22
N CYS A 119 1.75 -11.95 37.70
CA CYS A 119 1.79 -10.72 38.50
C CYS A 119 0.54 -9.88 38.25
N LEU A 120 -0.51 -10.18 39.00
CA LEU A 120 -1.55 -9.21 39.36
C LEU A 120 -0.88 -7.99 39.99
N GLN A 121 -1.20 -6.76 39.56
CA GLN A 121 -1.54 -5.65 40.46
C GLN A 121 -2.30 -4.52 39.73
N PRO A 122 -3.15 -3.74 40.45
CA PRO A 122 -4.11 -2.82 39.83
C PRO A 122 -3.78 -1.32 40.01
N THR A 123 -4.51 -0.52 39.24
CA THR A 123 -5.04 0.86 39.49
C THR A 123 -4.26 2.14 39.12
N ALA A 124 -4.98 2.97 38.35
CA ALA A 124 -5.06 4.43 38.30
C ALA A 124 -3.92 5.28 37.70
N ALA A 125 -2.72 4.74 37.50
CA ALA A 125 -1.67 5.38 36.67
C ALA A 125 -1.49 4.70 35.29
N GLN A 126 -2.40 3.77 34.96
CA GLN A 126 -2.26 2.86 33.83
C GLN A 126 -2.68 3.46 32.48
N ALA A 127 -3.59 4.45 32.44
CA ALA A 127 -4.08 4.98 31.16
C ALA A 127 -2.96 5.63 30.33
N THR A 128 -2.20 6.57 30.89
CA THR A 128 -1.12 7.26 30.15
C THR A 128 0.03 6.35 29.76
N LYS A 129 0.35 5.35 30.59
CA LYS A 129 1.32 4.30 30.23
C LYS A 129 0.78 3.36 29.15
N SER A 130 -0.50 3.00 29.22
CA SER A 130 -1.16 2.16 28.22
C SER A 130 -1.25 2.85 26.87
N ASP A 131 -1.62 4.13 26.82
CA ASP A 131 -1.77 4.88 25.57
C ASP A 131 -0.41 5.16 24.89
N ALA A 132 0.66 5.36 25.67
CA ALA A 132 2.03 5.43 25.13
C ALA A 132 2.48 4.09 24.53
N VAL A 133 2.14 2.98 25.19
CA VAL A 133 2.37 1.62 24.67
C VAL A 133 1.54 1.36 23.40
N GLU A 134 0.30 1.85 23.34
CA GLU A 134 -0.53 1.80 22.13
C GLU A 134 0.11 2.60 20.98
N LEU A 135 0.68 3.77 21.24
CA LEU A 135 1.37 4.56 20.22
C LEU A 135 2.61 3.84 19.67
N ASP A 136 3.43 3.26 20.54
CA ASP A 136 4.61 2.46 20.14
C ASP A 136 4.19 1.26 19.29
N LYS A 137 3.08 0.61 19.67
CA LYS A 137 2.49 -0.48 18.90
C LYS A 137 1.99 -0.03 17.52
N ALA A 138 1.35 1.14 17.43
CA ALA A 138 0.92 1.69 16.15
C ALA A 138 2.11 1.96 15.22
N LEU A 139 3.22 2.46 15.77
CA LEU A 139 4.47 2.67 15.02
C LEU A 139 5.12 1.36 14.58
N GLU A 140 5.07 0.32 15.41
CA GLU A 140 5.53 -1.02 15.04
C GLU A 140 4.73 -1.57 13.86
N TYR A 141 3.40 -1.51 13.92
CA TYR A 141 2.55 -1.92 12.81
C TYR A 141 2.79 -1.10 11.55
N PHE A 142 2.91 0.22 11.69
CA PHE A 142 3.19 1.13 10.58
C PHE A 142 4.50 0.79 9.86
N THR A 143 5.58 0.62 10.63
CA THR A 143 6.91 0.26 10.08
C THR A 143 6.99 -1.16 9.53
N SER A 144 6.10 -2.04 9.99
CA SER A 144 5.98 -3.42 9.50
C SER A 144 5.05 -3.56 8.27
N GLY A 145 4.44 -2.46 7.80
CA GLY A 145 3.49 -2.45 6.69
C GLY A 145 2.08 -2.93 7.02
N LYS A 146 1.75 -3.10 8.31
CA LYS A 146 0.40 -3.39 8.83
C LYS A 146 -0.38 -2.09 8.98
N TYR A 147 -0.63 -1.42 7.85
CA TYR A 147 -1.15 -0.05 7.82
C TYR A 147 -2.57 0.07 8.37
N HIS A 148 -3.42 -0.93 8.13
CA HIS A 148 -4.78 -0.96 8.65
C HIS A 148 -4.81 -1.02 10.18
N GLU A 149 -4.01 -1.91 10.77
CA GLU A 149 -3.91 -2.08 12.22
C GLU A 149 -3.27 -0.85 12.88
N ALA A 150 -2.28 -0.25 12.23
CA ALA A 150 -1.72 1.03 12.65
C ALA A 150 -2.78 2.15 12.63
N LEU A 151 -3.59 2.22 11.57
CA LEU A 151 -4.63 3.23 11.39
C LEU A 151 -5.65 3.21 12.52
N LEU A 152 -6.14 2.02 12.90
CA LEU A 152 -7.13 1.86 13.96
C LEU A 152 -6.64 2.44 15.29
N ILE A 153 -5.39 2.14 15.66
CA ILE A 153 -4.79 2.64 16.89
C ILE A 153 -4.52 4.14 16.79
N PHE A 154 -3.93 4.61 15.69
CA PHE A 154 -3.64 6.03 15.52
C PHE A 154 -4.91 6.88 15.56
N ARG A 155 -6.02 6.43 14.96
CA ARG A 155 -7.31 7.15 15.01
C ARG A 155 -7.85 7.26 16.43
N LYS A 156 -7.87 6.16 17.18
CA LYS A 156 -8.28 6.16 18.59
C LYS A 156 -7.46 7.16 19.41
N LEU A 157 -6.14 7.19 19.18
CA LEU A 157 -5.24 8.13 19.86
C LEU A 157 -5.44 9.58 19.40
N ASP A 158 -5.69 9.82 18.11
CA ASP A 158 -5.95 11.16 17.56
C ASP A 158 -7.27 11.76 18.08
N GLU A 159 -8.31 10.95 18.20
CA GLU A 159 -9.59 11.36 18.78
C GLU A 159 -9.43 11.77 20.25
N LYS A 160 -8.60 11.04 21.01
CA LYS A 160 -8.39 11.28 22.45
C LYS A 160 -7.43 12.42 22.74
N TYR A 161 -6.35 12.54 21.97
CA TYR A 161 -5.21 13.41 22.29
C TYR A 161 -4.95 14.51 21.28
N LYS A 162 -5.57 14.48 20.09
CA LYS A 162 -5.23 15.34 18.94
C LYS A 162 -3.73 15.28 18.67
N LEU A 163 -3.31 14.21 17.99
CA LEU A 163 -1.90 13.96 17.73
C LEU A 163 -1.29 15.10 16.90
N ASN A 164 0.03 15.26 17.01
CA ASN A 164 0.74 16.28 16.24
C ASN A 164 0.65 15.99 14.72
N ASP A 165 0.94 17.01 13.91
CA ASP A 165 0.77 16.91 12.46
C ASP A 165 1.62 15.81 11.80
N ARG A 166 2.75 15.40 12.41
CA ARG A 166 3.57 14.29 11.89
C ARG A 166 2.85 12.94 12.05
N PHE A 167 2.25 12.68 13.20
CA PHE A 167 1.44 11.46 13.39
C PHE A 167 0.16 11.49 12.56
N ARG A 168 -0.43 12.67 12.36
CA ARG A 168 -1.57 12.82 11.43
C ARG A 168 -1.16 12.56 9.97
N ALA A 169 0.09 12.83 9.59
CA ALA A 169 0.63 12.38 8.31
C ALA A 169 0.86 10.85 8.24
N TYR A 170 1.21 10.19 9.34
CA TYR A 170 1.22 8.72 9.39
C TYR A 170 -0.18 8.13 9.22
N ILE A 171 -1.20 8.71 9.85
CA ILE A 171 -2.61 8.35 9.62
C ILE A 171 -2.96 8.49 8.13
N ALA A 172 -2.58 9.59 7.50
CA ALA A 172 -2.81 9.82 6.07
C ALA A 172 -2.10 8.78 5.18
N LEU A 173 -0.87 8.39 5.52
CA LEU A 173 -0.17 7.29 4.85
C LEU A 173 -0.88 5.95 5.03
N CYS A 174 -1.43 5.68 6.23
CA CYS A 174 -2.20 4.46 6.43
C CYS A 174 -3.45 4.44 5.55
N TYR A 175 -4.21 5.54 5.50
CA TYR A 175 -5.34 5.67 4.57
C TYR A 175 -4.94 5.44 3.11
N TYR A 176 -3.80 5.98 2.68
CA TYR A 176 -3.28 5.76 1.32
C TYR A 176 -3.00 4.28 1.04
N HIS A 177 -2.34 3.59 1.97
CA HIS A 177 -2.02 2.17 1.84
C HIS A 177 -3.25 1.25 1.96
N ASP A 178 -4.29 1.69 2.66
CA ASP A 178 -5.62 1.06 2.76
C ASP A 178 -6.56 1.45 1.61
N TRP A 179 -6.09 2.26 0.66
CA TRP A 179 -6.81 2.71 -0.54
C TRP A 179 -8.00 3.65 -0.26
N ASP A 180 -8.07 4.20 0.94
CA ASP A 180 -9.00 5.28 1.31
C ASP A 180 -8.42 6.64 0.89
N TYR A 181 -8.33 6.83 -0.43
CA TYR A 181 -7.76 8.04 -1.02
C TYR A 181 -8.48 9.33 -0.61
N PRO A 182 -9.82 9.38 -0.43
CA PRO A 182 -10.50 10.58 0.04
C PRO A 182 -10.04 11.03 1.43
N ASN A 183 -9.92 10.12 2.40
CA ASN A 183 -9.43 10.47 3.73
C ASN A 183 -7.92 10.74 3.74
N ALA A 184 -7.14 10.04 2.92
CA ALA A 184 -5.73 10.31 2.74
C ALA A 184 -5.50 11.75 2.23
N ALA A 185 -6.11 12.11 1.10
CA ALA A 185 -6.02 13.43 0.48
C ALA A 185 -6.44 14.53 1.46
N LYS A 186 -7.62 14.41 2.08
CA LYS A 186 -8.14 15.37 3.07
C LYS A 186 -7.16 15.58 4.24
N THR A 187 -6.55 14.50 4.72
CA THR A 187 -5.64 14.58 5.87
C THR A 187 -4.29 15.17 5.46
N PHE A 188 -3.76 14.81 4.29
CA PHE A 188 -2.53 15.40 3.75
C PHE A 188 -2.69 16.90 3.47
N ASP A 189 -3.79 17.32 2.83
CA ASP A 189 -4.10 18.73 2.56
C ASP A 189 -4.07 19.58 3.84
N ALA A 190 -4.59 19.03 4.94
CA ALA A 190 -4.62 19.71 6.22
C ALA A 190 -3.25 19.74 6.94
N THR A 191 -2.39 18.75 6.71
CA THR A 191 -1.17 18.52 7.52
C THR A 191 0.10 18.97 6.81
N LEU A 192 0.29 18.65 5.53
CA LEU A 192 1.51 18.93 4.76
C LEU A 192 2.01 20.37 4.86
N PRO A 193 1.16 21.42 4.79
CA PRO A 193 1.62 22.80 4.93
C PRO A 193 2.33 23.10 6.26
N ARG A 194 2.05 22.32 7.31
CA ARG A 194 2.57 22.50 8.68
C ARG A 194 3.83 21.67 8.97
N LEU A 195 4.24 20.84 8.01
CA LEU A 195 5.36 19.91 8.18
C LEU A 195 6.69 20.43 7.63
N GLN A 196 6.82 21.73 7.37
CA GLN A 196 8.00 22.32 6.70
C GLN A 196 9.31 22.12 7.46
N THR A 197 9.24 21.91 8.77
CA THR A 197 10.40 21.64 9.63
C THR A 197 10.96 20.22 9.49
N LEU A 198 10.21 19.30 8.88
CA LEU A 198 10.66 17.92 8.66
C LEU A 198 11.70 17.83 7.53
N ALA A 199 12.47 16.74 7.56
CA ALA A 199 13.47 16.45 6.56
C ALA A 199 12.84 16.42 5.15
N PRO A 200 13.49 17.00 4.12
CA PRO A 200 12.96 17.03 2.76
C PRO A 200 12.53 15.66 2.22
N ARG A 201 13.33 14.62 2.46
CA ARG A 201 13.01 13.25 2.03
C ARG A 201 11.71 12.72 2.65
N GLU A 202 11.49 12.98 3.93
CA GLU A 202 10.27 12.55 4.61
C GLU A 202 9.05 13.30 4.06
N ARG A 203 9.16 14.62 3.87
CA ARG A 203 8.10 15.40 3.22
C ARG A 203 7.82 14.94 1.80
N SER A 204 8.84 14.53 1.04
CA SER A 204 8.68 13.99 -0.31
C SER A 204 7.79 12.75 -0.33
N VAL A 205 7.92 11.86 0.67
CA VAL A 205 7.08 10.65 0.77
C VAL A 205 5.61 11.04 0.97
N TYR A 206 5.34 11.97 1.88
CA TYR A 206 3.97 12.45 2.14
C TYR A 206 3.37 13.18 0.94
N ALA A 207 4.14 14.06 0.30
CA ALA A 207 3.71 14.78 -0.89
C ALA A 207 3.42 13.82 -2.05
N PHE A 208 4.25 12.79 -2.25
CA PHE A 208 4.00 11.77 -3.27
C PHE A 208 2.72 10.97 -2.98
N ALA A 209 2.49 10.54 -1.74
CA ALA A 209 1.28 9.82 -1.36
C ALA A 209 0.01 10.68 -1.49
N ALA A 210 0.09 11.98 -1.15
CA ALA A 210 -0.97 12.94 -1.40
C ALA A 210 -1.27 13.06 -2.90
N ALA A 211 -0.23 13.19 -3.73
CA ALA A 211 -0.36 13.28 -5.17
C ALA A 211 -1.02 12.02 -5.78
N GLU A 212 -0.61 10.82 -5.38
CA GLU A 212 -1.23 9.57 -5.83
C GLU A 212 -2.68 9.47 -5.35
N SER A 213 -2.99 9.91 -4.14
CA SER A 213 -4.37 9.93 -3.63
C SER A 213 -5.29 10.81 -4.49
N HIS A 214 -4.87 12.04 -4.79
CA HIS A 214 -5.60 12.93 -5.69
C HIS A 214 -5.68 12.38 -7.12
N PHE A 215 -4.59 11.79 -7.62
CA PHE A 215 -4.54 11.20 -8.96
C PHE A 215 -5.58 10.07 -9.11
N LEU A 216 -5.68 9.19 -8.12
CA LEU A 216 -6.63 8.06 -8.13
C LEU A 216 -8.08 8.53 -7.98
N MET A 217 -8.28 9.71 -7.39
CA MET A 217 -9.57 10.42 -7.37
C MET A 217 -9.82 11.27 -8.63
N GLN A 218 -8.97 11.17 -9.66
CA GLN A 218 -9.03 11.93 -10.91
C GLN A 218 -8.91 13.46 -10.73
N GLN A 219 -8.37 13.90 -9.60
CA GLN A 219 -8.10 15.31 -9.28
C GLN A 219 -6.72 15.71 -9.78
N TYR A 220 -6.54 15.66 -11.10
CA TYR A 220 -5.22 15.75 -11.73
C TYR A 220 -4.52 17.09 -11.50
N GLN A 221 -5.27 18.19 -11.35
CA GLN A 221 -4.68 19.51 -11.08
C GLN A 221 -4.03 19.55 -9.68
N GLN A 222 -4.72 19.07 -8.66
CA GLN A 222 -4.19 18.94 -7.30
C GLN A 222 -3.04 17.92 -7.24
N ALA A 223 -3.18 16.79 -7.93
CA ALA A 223 -2.12 15.79 -8.02
C ALA A 223 -0.83 16.38 -8.60
N THR A 224 -0.92 17.18 -9.67
CA THR A 224 0.25 17.88 -10.25
C THR A 224 0.96 18.77 -9.23
N GLN A 225 0.22 19.56 -8.44
CA GLN A 225 0.82 20.44 -7.41
C GLN A 225 1.63 19.64 -6.39
N TYR A 226 1.10 18.52 -5.92
CA TYR A 226 1.80 17.66 -4.95
C TYR A 226 2.96 16.87 -5.57
N TYR A 227 2.85 16.42 -6.82
CA TYR A 227 3.99 15.82 -7.52
C TYR A 227 5.12 16.81 -7.74
N GLU A 228 4.83 18.05 -8.11
CA GLU A 228 5.85 19.10 -8.24
C GLU A 228 6.50 19.42 -6.89
N ASN A 229 5.72 19.44 -5.81
CA ASN A 229 6.25 19.54 -4.45
C ASN A 229 7.19 18.36 -4.13
N ALA A 230 6.75 17.12 -4.34
CA ALA A 230 7.58 15.92 -4.14
C ALA A 230 8.86 15.96 -5.00
N LEU A 231 8.76 16.38 -6.26
CA LEU A 231 9.88 16.49 -7.18
C LEU A 231 10.97 17.44 -6.65
N SER A 232 10.57 18.53 -5.99
CA SER A 232 11.50 19.50 -5.39
C SER A 232 12.24 18.99 -4.13
N LEU A 233 11.77 17.89 -3.53
CA LEU A 233 12.23 17.38 -2.24
C LEU A 233 12.88 15.98 -2.32
N CYS A 234 12.54 15.21 -3.35
CA CYS A 234 12.96 13.82 -3.54
C CYS A 234 14.45 13.67 -3.88
N ALA A 235 14.95 12.44 -3.75
CA ALA A 235 16.27 12.08 -4.24
C ALA A 235 16.28 11.94 -5.78
N GLU A 236 17.45 12.14 -6.40
CA GLU A 236 17.58 12.13 -7.88
C GLU A 236 17.10 10.83 -8.55
N ASN A 237 17.23 9.70 -7.85
CA ASN A 237 16.80 8.38 -8.34
C ASN A 237 15.28 8.16 -8.28
N GLU A 238 14.54 9.02 -7.56
CA GLU A 238 13.07 8.96 -7.44
C GLU A 238 12.38 9.84 -8.48
N LYS A 239 13.06 10.86 -8.99
CA LYS A 239 12.52 11.82 -9.98
C LYS A 239 11.93 11.18 -11.22
N GLY A 240 12.49 10.04 -11.67
CA GLY A 240 11.99 9.33 -12.84
C GLY A 240 10.53 8.90 -12.70
N GLU A 241 10.15 8.34 -11.55
CA GLU A 241 8.76 7.94 -11.28
C GLU A 241 7.85 9.17 -11.15
N ILE A 242 8.32 10.24 -10.48
CA ILE A 242 7.53 11.46 -10.31
C ILE A 242 7.26 12.13 -11.67
N TYR A 243 8.26 12.23 -12.55
CA TYR A 243 8.06 12.72 -13.91
C TYR A 243 7.10 11.86 -14.71
N TYR A 244 7.17 10.54 -14.55
CA TYR A 244 6.21 9.64 -15.20
C TYR A 244 4.77 9.93 -14.75
N ARG A 245 4.54 10.12 -13.45
CA ARG A 245 3.22 10.47 -12.90
C ARG A 245 2.73 11.84 -13.32
N LEU A 246 3.61 12.85 -13.36
CA LEU A 246 3.29 14.17 -13.93
C LEU A 246 2.89 14.08 -15.41
N GLY A 247 3.58 13.24 -16.18
CA GLY A 247 3.21 12.93 -17.56
C GLY A 247 1.81 12.33 -17.67
N CYS A 248 1.45 11.41 -16.78
CA CYS A 248 0.09 10.88 -16.69
C CYS A 248 -0.94 11.96 -16.34
N CYS A 249 -0.68 12.82 -15.34
CA CYS A 249 -1.57 13.93 -14.99
C CYS A 249 -1.83 14.85 -16.19
N ALA A 250 -0.77 15.28 -16.89
CA ALA A 250 -0.86 16.13 -18.06
C ALA A 250 -1.61 15.43 -19.21
N MET A 251 -1.38 14.14 -19.40
CA MET A 251 -2.07 13.35 -20.43
C MET A 251 -3.59 13.27 -20.17
N PHE A 252 -4.02 13.03 -18.93
CA PHE A 252 -5.44 13.00 -18.58
C PHE A 252 -6.11 14.37 -18.64
N GLN A 253 -5.33 15.45 -18.60
CA GLN A 253 -5.78 16.82 -18.85
C GLN A 253 -5.67 17.22 -20.33
N GLU A 254 -5.32 16.29 -21.21
CA GLU A 254 -5.12 16.50 -22.67
C GLU A 254 -4.03 17.54 -23.00
N GLU A 255 -3.11 17.80 -22.07
CA GLU A 255 -1.94 18.66 -22.28
C GLU A 255 -0.81 17.88 -22.96
N TRP A 256 -1.06 17.41 -24.18
CA TRP A 256 -0.22 16.42 -24.88
C TRP A 256 1.26 16.83 -24.98
N GLN A 257 1.53 18.11 -25.18
CA GLN A 257 2.90 18.65 -25.25
C GLN A 257 3.63 18.53 -23.90
N ARG A 258 2.97 18.89 -22.81
CA ARG A 258 3.53 18.79 -21.45
C ARG A 258 3.71 17.32 -21.06
N ALA A 259 2.74 16.47 -21.38
CA ALA A 259 2.83 15.04 -21.13
C ALA A 259 4.05 14.41 -21.82
N ALA A 260 4.26 14.72 -23.11
CA ALA A 260 5.41 14.23 -23.86
C ALA A 260 6.76 14.68 -23.25
N ASP A 261 6.87 15.95 -22.84
CA ASP A 261 8.08 16.46 -22.17
C ASP A 261 8.36 15.71 -20.85
N TYR A 262 7.34 15.55 -20.00
CA TYR A 262 7.49 14.82 -18.74
C TYR A 262 7.89 13.35 -18.95
N PHE A 263 7.29 12.64 -19.92
CA PHE A 263 7.70 11.28 -20.25
C PHE A 263 9.14 11.20 -20.79
N GLY A 264 9.59 12.21 -21.55
CA GLY A 264 10.98 12.34 -21.98
C GLY A 264 11.94 12.50 -20.80
N ARG A 265 11.60 13.38 -19.84
CA ARG A 265 12.38 13.56 -18.59
C ARG A 265 12.44 12.29 -17.76
N ALA A 266 11.31 11.58 -17.60
CA ALA A 266 11.25 10.31 -16.90
C ALA A 266 12.23 9.28 -17.49
N GLN A 267 12.26 9.14 -18.82
CA GLN A 267 13.18 8.25 -19.52
C GLN A 267 14.64 8.60 -19.28
N ASN A 268 15.00 9.88 -19.32
CA ASN A 268 16.36 10.33 -19.05
C ASN A 268 16.81 9.97 -17.62
N HIS A 269 15.95 10.18 -16.62
CA HIS A 269 16.24 9.77 -15.25
C HIS A 269 16.38 8.24 -15.11
N PHE A 270 15.47 7.45 -15.70
CA PHE A 270 15.60 5.99 -15.68
C PHE A 270 16.88 5.49 -16.35
N ARG A 271 17.38 6.19 -17.38
CA ARG A 271 18.65 5.86 -18.05
C ARG A 271 19.87 6.11 -17.17
N CYS A 272 19.86 7.17 -16.36
CA CYS A 272 21.00 7.55 -15.50
C CYS A 272 21.18 6.64 -14.26
N PHE A 273 20.11 6.05 -13.72
CA PHE A 273 20.13 5.28 -12.47
C PHE A 273 20.01 3.75 -12.67
N GLN A 274 20.51 3.22 -13.79
CA GLN A 274 20.40 1.81 -14.16
C GLN A 274 20.96 0.82 -13.14
N GLN A 275 20.19 -0.24 -12.82
CA GLN A 275 20.66 -1.62 -12.53
C GLN A 275 19.56 -2.68 -12.25
N SER A 276 18.32 -2.54 -12.73
CA SER A 276 17.31 -3.62 -12.58
C SER A 276 16.34 -3.73 -13.77
N ASP A 277 15.79 -4.93 -13.99
CA ASP A 277 14.85 -5.18 -15.08
C ASP A 277 13.53 -4.42 -14.93
N ASN A 278 13.14 -4.08 -13.69
CA ASN A 278 11.98 -3.22 -13.42
C ASN A 278 12.15 -1.82 -14.02
N VAL A 279 13.34 -1.23 -13.94
CA VAL A 279 13.61 0.11 -14.48
C VAL A 279 13.56 0.10 -16.01
N LYS A 280 14.03 -0.98 -16.66
CA LYS A 280 13.91 -1.15 -18.12
C LYS A 280 12.45 -1.19 -18.57
N ALA A 281 11.61 -1.95 -17.86
CA ALA A 281 10.18 -2.03 -18.16
C ALA A 281 9.49 -0.66 -18.01
N ARG A 282 9.80 0.08 -16.94
CA ARG A 282 9.28 1.45 -16.73
C ARG A 282 9.75 2.44 -17.80
N MET A 283 11.01 2.37 -18.22
CA MET A 283 11.52 3.18 -19.32
C MET A 283 10.78 2.89 -20.63
N ALA A 284 10.59 1.62 -20.98
CA ALA A 284 9.85 1.23 -22.18
C ALA A 284 8.38 1.68 -22.12
N GLN A 285 7.76 1.66 -20.93
CA GLN A 285 6.43 2.20 -20.72
C GLN A 285 6.40 3.70 -21.00
N ALA A 286 7.28 4.48 -20.37
CA ALA A 286 7.38 5.94 -20.59
C ALA A 286 7.59 6.30 -22.07
N GLN A 287 8.43 5.54 -22.78
CA GLN A 287 8.67 5.73 -24.22
C GLN A 287 7.41 5.54 -25.06
N ARG A 288 6.62 4.49 -24.78
CA ARG A 288 5.34 4.26 -25.49
C ARG A 288 4.34 5.36 -25.21
N MET A 289 4.27 5.82 -23.96
CA MET A 289 3.39 6.93 -23.56
C MET A 289 3.77 8.21 -24.31
N GLU A 290 5.05 8.57 -24.37
CA GLU A 290 5.54 9.73 -25.12
C GLU A 290 5.16 9.65 -26.62
N GLN A 291 5.36 8.49 -27.25
CA GLN A 291 4.98 8.29 -28.64
C GLN A 291 3.47 8.44 -28.85
N GLY A 292 2.66 7.97 -27.91
CA GLY A 292 1.21 8.18 -27.89
C GLY A 292 0.87 9.67 -27.88
N CYS A 293 1.45 10.44 -26.97
CA CYS A 293 1.25 11.90 -26.87
C CYS A 293 1.67 12.62 -28.16
N ARG A 294 2.82 12.27 -28.74
CA ARG A 294 3.30 12.86 -30.02
C ARG A 294 2.34 12.61 -31.18
N LYS A 295 1.69 11.45 -31.24
CA LYS A 295 0.64 11.19 -32.25
C LYS A 295 -0.58 12.07 -32.04
N MET A 296 -0.96 12.33 -30.79
CA MET A 296 -2.11 13.22 -30.49
C MET A 296 -1.81 14.66 -30.88
N ILE A 297 -0.58 15.13 -30.64
CA ILE A 297 -0.11 16.46 -31.08
C ILE A 297 -0.23 16.59 -32.61
N GLY A 298 0.33 15.62 -33.35
CA GLY A 298 0.27 15.65 -34.82
C GLY A 298 -1.16 15.57 -35.40
N LYS A 299 -2.11 14.95 -34.68
CA LYS A 299 -3.53 14.96 -35.06
C LYS A 299 -4.19 16.32 -34.82
N ALA A 300 -3.85 17.01 -33.74
CA ALA A 300 -4.36 18.35 -33.45
C ALA A 300 -3.83 19.40 -34.45
N GLU A 301 -2.61 19.19 -34.96
CA GLU A 301 -1.97 20.04 -35.98
C GLU A 301 -2.49 19.79 -37.41
N GLN A 302 -3.25 18.72 -37.64
CA GLN A 302 -3.95 18.45 -38.91
C GLN A 302 -5.44 18.80 -38.75
N PRO A 303 -5.85 20.08 -38.88
CA PRO A 303 -7.27 20.41 -38.93
C PRO A 303 -7.91 19.69 -40.12
N GLN A 304 -9.07 19.06 -39.89
CA GLN A 304 -9.84 18.31 -40.87
C GLN A 304 -9.87 19.00 -42.25
N GLN A 305 -8.98 18.59 -43.16
CA GLN A 305 -9.19 18.80 -44.58
C GLN A 305 -9.95 17.59 -45.10
N ASN A 306 -11.09 17.88 -45.74
CA ASN A 306 -11.89 17.04 -46.61
C ASN A 306 -13.13 16.37 -46.00
N THR A 307 -14.25 17.09 -46.11
CA THR A 307 -15.43 16.51 -46.77
C THR A 307 -15.86 17.46 -47.89
N PRO A 308 -15.63 17.13 -49.17
CA PRO A 308 -16.15 17.94 -50.27
C PRO A 308 -17.68 17.87 -50.28
N ARG A 309 -18.33 19.05 -50.31
CA ARG A 309 -19.72 19.21 -50.71
C ARG A 309 -19.96 18.50 -52.04
N GLN A 310 -20.83 17.50 -52.08
CA GLN A 310 -21.52 17.15 -53.33
C GLN A 310 -22.55 18.25 -53.62
N GLN A 311 -22.10 19.30 -54.29
CA GLN A 311 -22.97 20.03 -55.22
C GLN A 311 -22.96 19.23 -56.52
N SER A 312 -24.02 18.46 -56.75
CA SER A 312 -24.39 18.02 -58.09
C SER A 312 -25.65 18.76 -58.48
N ALA A 313 -25.47 19.97 -59.00
CA ALA A 313 -26.35 20.48 -60.02
C ALA A 313 -25.88 19.85 -61.34
N ASN A 314 -26.72 19.01 -61.96
CA ASN A 314 -26.89 19.12 -63.39
C ASN A 314 -28.28 18.67 -63.82
N ASN A 315 -28.79 19.42 -64.78
CA ASN A 315 -30.11 19.40 -65.37
C ASN A 315 -30.35 18.16 -66.25
N GLY A 316 -31.64 17.87 -66.48
CA GLY A 316 -32.10 17.75 -67.86
C GLY A 316 -32.66 16.40 -68.31
N ASN A 317 -33.98 16.41 -68.47
CA ASN A 317 -34.78 15.85 -69.58
C ASN A 317 -35.10 14.34 -69.69
N GLN A 318 -36.42 14.12 -69.63
CA GLN A 318 -37.30 13.49 -70.63
C GLN A 318 -37.33 11.96 -70.81
N SER A 319 -38.52 11.41 -70.51
CA SER A 319 -39.35 10.38 -71.18
C SER A 319 -40.02 9.53 -70.09
N GLU A 320 -41.32 9.22 -70.06
CA GLU A 320 -42.48 9.29 -70.96
C GLU A 320 -43.75 9.34 -70.09
#